data_AF-A0A841IVS3-F1
#
_entry.id   AF-A0A841IVS3-F1
#
_cell.length_a   1.000
_cell.length_b   1.000
_cell.length_c   1.000
_cell.angle_alpha   90.00
_cell.angle_beta   90.00
_cell.angle_gamma   90.00
#
_symmetry.space_group_name_H-M   'P 1'
#
loop_
_entity.id
_entity.type
_entity.pdbx_description
1 polymer ?
#
loop_
_entity_poly.entity_id
_entity_poly.type
_entity_poly.pdbx_seq_one_letter_code
_entity_poly.pdbx_strand_id
1 'polypeptide(L)' 'MAKSKGKSKGKAKINPVELQRAIKGAAYPAEREDLVSTAKNNGAHNDLVDRLAGVKVIQFDGPDDVRKAVFGK' A
#
# COMPACT_ATOMS: atom_id res chain seq x y z
N MET A 1 17.27 -22.64 2.14
CA MET A 1 16.31 -21.52 1.94
C MET A 1 15.92 -20.94 3.28
N ALA A 2 16.65 -19.94 3.78
CA ALA A 2 16.30 -19.24 5.02
C ALA A 2 15.28 -18.15 4.70
N LYS A 3 13.99 -18.40 4.99
CA LYS A 3 13.00 -17.32 5.07
C LYS A 3 13.31 -16.54 6.35
N SER A 4 14.07 -15.45 6.20
CA SER A 4 14.30 -14.48 7.28
C SER A 4 12.95 -13.85 7.65
N LYS A 5 12.26 -14.45 8.62
CA LYS A 5 11.32 -13.76 9.49
C LYS A 5 12.17 -12.87 10.39
N GLY A 6 12.33 -11.61 10.00
CA GLY A 6 13.21 -10.67 10.67
C GLY A 6 12.60 -9.27 10.76
N LYS A 7 12.06 -8.98 11.95
CA LYS A 7 11.81 -7.66 12.54
C LYS A 7 10.50 -6.96 12.21
N SER A 8 9.57 -7.11 13.15
CA SER A 8 8.82 -5.99 13.74
C SER A 8 9.77 -4.80 14.00
N LYS A 9 9.87 -3.86 13.06
CA LYS A 9 10.55 -2.57 13.24
C LYS A 9 9.51 -1.45 13.24
N GLY A 10 8.73 -1.43 14.32
CA GLY A 10 7.79 -0.36 14.63
C GLY A 10 6.60 -0.35 13.68
N LYS A 11 5.41 -0.05 14.20
CA LYS A 11 4.39 0.55 13.36
C LYS A 11 4.96 1.91 12.94
N ALA A 12 5.82 1.97 11.92
CA ALA A 12 6.01 3.20 11.18
C ALA A 12 4.58 3.66 10.88
N LYS A 13 4.20 4.81 11.41
CA LYS A 13 2.80 5.23 11.44
C LYS A 13 2.39 5.47 9.99
N ILE A 14 1.93 4.40 9.31
CA ILE A 14 1.40 4.46 7.97
C ILE A 14 0.37 5.58 8.03
N ASN A 15 0.64 6.64 7.28
CA ASN A 15 -0.20 7.83 7.28
C ASN A 15 -0.75 8.06 5.86
N PRO A 16 -1.85 8.81 5.71
CA PRO A 16 -2.45 9.06 4.41
C PRO A 16 -1.52 9.71 3.39
N VAL A 17 -0.59 10.56 3.83
CA VAL A 17 0.35 11.26 2.95
C VAL A 17 1.38 10.30 2.36
N GLU A 18 1.91 9.39 3.17
CA GLU A 18 2.81 8.33 2.72
C GLU A 18 2.11 7.37 1.76
N LEU A 19 0.86 7.00 2.04
CA LEU A 19 0.06 6.18 1.13
C LEU A 19 -0.12 6.88 -0.22
N GLN A 20 -0.53 8.15 -0.23
CA GLN A 20 -0.72 8.89 -1.48
C GLN A 20 0.58 9.04 -2.28
N ARG A 21 1.72 9.23 -1.61
CA ARG A 21 3.03 9.26 -2.29
C ARG A 21 3.39 7.90 -2.87
N ALA A 22 3.13 6.82 -2.13
CA ALA A 22 3.41 5.45 -2.57
C ALA A 22 2.61 5.07 -3.82
N ILE A 23 1.36 5.50 -3.95
CA ILE A 23 0.51 5.18 -5.12
C ILE A 23 0.52 6.28 -6.20
N LYS A 24 1.41 7.28 -6.09
CA LYS A 24 1.49 8.37 -7.06
C LYS A 24 1.87 7.81 -8.43
N GLY A 25 1.12 8.24 -9.46
CA GLY A 25 1.34 7.80 -10.84
C GLY A 25 0.63 6.49 -11.21
N ALA A 26 -0.14 5.89 -10.30
CA ALA A 26 -1.02 4.78 -10.65
C ALA A 26 -2.07 5.25 -11.69
N ALA A 27 -2.31 4.40 -12.70
CA ALA A 27 -3.35 4.62 -13.69
C ALA A 27 -4.67 4.08 -13.15
N TYR A 28 -5.63 4.96 -12.86
CA TYR A 28 -6.93 4.58 -12.35
C TYR A 28 -7.94 4.38 -13.51
N PRO A 29 -8.86 3.40 -13.40
CA PRO A 29 -9.00 2.45 -12.30
C PRO A 29 -7.80 1.49 -12.20
N ALA A 30 -7.37 1.21 -10.96
CA ALA A 30 -6.16 0.45 -10.67
C ALA A 30 -6.49 -0.79 -9.82
N GLU A 31 -5.86 -1.93 -10.12
CA GLU A 31 -5.98 -3.11 -9.28
C GLU A 31 -5.07 -3.01 -8.05
N ARG A 32 -5.44 -3.72 -6.98
CA ARG A 32 -4.65 -3.81 -5.74
C ARG A 32 -3.20 -4.21 -6.01
N GLU A 33 -2.99 -5.15 -6.93
CA GLU A 33 -1.67 -5.66 -7.29
C GLU A 33 -0.82 -4.62 -8.04
N ASP A 34 -1.42 -3.82 -8.91
CA ASP A 34 -0.76 -2.68 -9.56
C ASP A 34 -0.41 -1.58 -8.56
N LEU A 35 -1.30 -1.29 -7.62
CA LEU A 35 -1.01 -0.31 -6.55
C LEU A 35 0.10 -0.80 -5.62
N VAL A 36 0.13 -2.09 -5.29
CA VAL A 36 1.22 -2.71 -4.53
C VAL A 36 2.55 -2.60 -5.28
N SER A 37 2.53 -2.84 -6.59
CA SER A 37 3.72 -2.72 -7.45
C SER A 37 4.18 -1.26 -7.57
N THR A 38 3.24 -0.33 -7.72
CA THR A 38 3.49 1.12 -7.75
C THR A 38 4.10 1.60 -6.43
N ALA A 39 3.54 1.16 -5.30
CA ALA A 39 4.06 1.47 -3.97
C ALA A 39 5.49 0.97 -3.78
N LYS A 40 5.79 -0.26 -4.19
CA LYS A 40 7.16 -0.82 -4.14
C LYS A 40 8.13 -0.01 -5.02
N ASN A 41 7.73 0.32 -6.25
CA ASN A 41 8.55 1.13 -7.17
C ASN A 41 8.81 2.53 -6.62
N ASN A 42 7.83 3.10 -5.91
CA ASN A 42 7.93 4.40 -5.26
C ASN A 42 8.69 4.35 -3.91
N GLY A 43 9.25 3.20 -3.52
CA GLY A 43 10.06 3.05 -2.31
C GLY A 43 9.26 3.00 -1.01
N ALA A 44 7.99 2.57 -1.08
CA ALA A 44 7.16 2.44 0.11
C ALA A 44 7.71 1.41 1.10
N HIS A 45 7.51 1.68 2.40
CA HIS A 45 7.86 0.75 3.46
C HIS A 45 7.06 -0.56 3.38
N ASN A 46 7.68 -1.67 3.76
CA ASN A 46 7.04 -3.00 3.71
C ASN A 46 5.69 -3.04 4.44
N ASP A 47 5.58 -2.42 5.62
CA ASP A 47 4.31 -2.36 6.36
C ASP A 47 3.17 -1.71 5.56
N LEU A 48 3.48 -0.67 4.76
CA LEU A 48 2.49 -0.02 3.89
C LEU A 48 2.08 -0.95 2.75
N VAL A 49 3.07 -1.59 2.12
CA VAL A 49 2.88 -2.54 1.02
C VAL A 49 2.06 -3.75 1.48
N ASP A 50 2.39 -4.35 2.61
CA ASP A 50 1.67 -5.49 3.20
C ASP A 50 0.22 -5.12 3.52
N ARG A 51 0.00 -3.91 4.07
CA ARG A 51 -1.35 -3.45 4.40
C ARG A 51 -2.19 -3.19 3.16
N LEU A 52 -1.61 -2.61 2.12
CA LEU A 52 -2.25 -2.41 0.83
C LEU A 52 -2.57 -3.76 0.16
N ALA A 53 -1.66 -4.74 0.23
CA ALA A 53 -1.90 -6.08 -0.29
C ALA A 53 -3.00 -6.84 0.48
N GLY A 54 -3.21 -6.52 1.76
CA GLY A 54 -4.20 -7.17 2.62
C GLY A 54 -5.63 -6.61 2.54
N VAL A 55 -5.87 -5.53 1.79
CA VAL A 55 -7.23 -4.98 1.64
C VAL A 55 -8.12 -5.92 0.83
N LYS A 56 -9.41 -6.00 1.18
CA LYS A 56 -10.39 -6.86 0.48
C LYS A 56 -10.80 -6.32 -0.90
N VAL A 57 -10.63 -5.03 -1.11
CA VAL A 57 -10.98 -4.35 -2.36
C VAL A 57 -9.97 -4.75 -3.45
N ILE A 58 -10.49 -5.15 -4.61
CA ILE A 58 -9.67 -5.65 -5.73
C ILE A 58 -9.30 -4.50 -6.67
N GLN A 59 -10.23 -3.60 -6.95
CA GLN A 59 -10.05 -2.45 -7.86
C GLN A 59 -10.43 -1.15 -7.17
N PHE A 60 -9.71 -0.08 -7.51
CA PHE A 60 -9.89 1.26 -6.96
C PHE A 60 -10.13 2.26 -8.09
N ASP A 61 -11.11 3.13 -7.91
CA ASP A 61 -11.43 4.19 -8.87
C ASP A 61 -10.55 5.43 -8.67
N GLY A 62 -9.95 5.58 -7.50
CA GLY A 62 -9.05 6.69 -7.21
C GLY A 62 -8.26 6.55 -5.92
N PRO A 63 -7.30 7.46 -5.67
CA PRO A 63 -6.45 7.43 -4.48
C PRO A 63 -7.23 7.58 -3.16
N ASP A 64 -8.40 8.24 -3.19
CA ASP A 64 -9.28 8.35 -2.02
C ASP A 64 -9.88 6.99 -1.60
N ASP A 65 -10.23 6.13 -2.55
CA ASP A 65 -10.76 4.79 -2.25
C ASP A 65 -9.68 3.88 -1.69
N VAL A 66 -8.44 4.01 -2.19
CA VAL A 66 -7.27 3.33 -1.61
C VAL A 66 -7.08 3.74 -0.16
N ARG A 67 -7.17 5.05 0.14
CA ARG A 67 -7.09 5.57 1.51
C ARG A 67 -8.17 4.98 2.40
N LYS A 68 -9.43 5.01 1.95
CA LYS A 68 -10.55 4.44 2.72
C LYS A 68 -10.35 2.93 2.97
N ALA A 69 -9.87 2.18 1.99
CA ALA A 69 -9.65 0.74 2.16
C ALA A 69 -8.52 0.41 3.15
N VAL A 70 -7.45 1.22 3.18
CA VAL A 70 -6.30 1.01 4.08
C VAL A 70 -6.58 1.48 5.52
N PHE A 71 -7.31 2.59 5.68
CA PHE A 71 -7.53 3.26 6.97
C PHE A 71 -8.94 3.11 7.54
N GLY A 72 -9.93 2.71 6.74
CA GLY A 72 -11.32 2.54 7.16
C GLY A 72 -12.04 3.85 7.52
N LYS A 73 -11.61 5.00 6.99
CA LYS A 73 -12.16 6.32 7.32
C LYS A 73 -12.20 7.28 6.12
#